data_AF-A0A3P7NPQ3-F1
#
_entry.id   AF-A0A3P7NPQ3-F1
#
_cell.length_a   1.000
_cell.length_b   1.000
_cell.length_c   1.000
_cell.angle_alpha   90.00
_cell.angle_beta   90.00
_cell.angle_gamma   90.00
#
_symmetry.space_group_name_H-M   'P 1'
#
loop_
_entity.id
_entity.type
_entity.pdbx_description
1 polymer ?
#
loop_
_entity_poly.entity_id
_entity_poly.type
_entity_poly.pdbx_seq_one_letter_code
_entity_poly.pdbx_strand_id
1 'polypeptide(L)'
;MLTTRQASLEQLSDLAAATLTEDPNSLQNYDTTQRLKQLKTDYAAACEDTRKRIVYLTANLEKAKSFREVLESLAAWLLAAERRFDALPVTATHVAKGPNEMYRYQLDELQQVNEEILSHEPAIRQLRECGNGLMQTCKVTEVDRIRKRLVDTENRFAGLHTKCTDRLRCMLSCQPEVDHVLESVYNLSFPLQDAESLAAQLGHAPDHQQWGDSINSLRGSVEQELRPRVKSLRSGLEKIECLLPRAAFLGLPAGP
;
A
#
# COMPACT_ATOMS: atom_id res chain seq x y z
N MET A 1 -32.64 33.89 1.47
CA MET A 1 -32.85 34.14 2.91
C MET A 1 -32.18 35.45 3.35
N LEU A 2 -30.84 35.55 3.42
CA LEU A 2 -30.16 36.79 3.84
C LEU A 2 -30.44 37.98 2.89
N THR A 3 -30.40 37.75 1.59
CA THR A 3 -30.72 38.73 0.54
C THR A 3 -32.16 39.23 0.61
N THR A 4 -33.10 38.30 0.85
CA THR A 4 -34.53 38.59 1.00
C THR A 4 -34.80 39.49 2.20
N ARG A 5 -34.08 39.28 3.31
CA ARG A 5 -34.25 40.04 4.55
C ARG A 5 -33.57 41.42 4.50
N GLN A 6 -32.48 41.55 3.74
CA GLN A 6 -31.87 42.84 3.46
C GLN A 6 -32.77 43.73 2.59
N ALA A 7 -33.45 43.16 1.60
CA ALA A 7 -34.43 43.89 0.78
C ALA A 7 -35.59 44.45 1.63
N SER A 8 -36.11 43.68 2.59
CA SER A 8 -37.16 44.15 3.51
C SER A 8 -36.69 45.30 4.42
N LEU A 9 -35.40 45.38 4.74
CA LEU A 9 -34.84 46.42 5.60
C LEU A 9 -34.59 47.73 4.83
N GLU A 10 -34.21 47.63 3.55
CA GLU A 10 -34.19 48.78 2.63
C GLU A 10 -35.61 49.32 2.42
N GLN A 11 -36.61 48.44 2.22
CA GLN A 11 -38.02 48.85 2.11
C GLN A 11 -38.52 49.59 3.36
N LEU A 12 -38.20 49.10 4.57
CA LEU A 12 -38.54 49.78 5.82
C LEU A 12 -37.81 51.12 5.97
N SER A 13 -36.59 51.22 5.46
CA SER A 13 -35.82 52.47 5.43
C SER A 13 -36.49 53.50 4.52
N ASP A 14 -36.92 53.10 3.34
CA ASP A 14 -37.60 53.95 2.36
C ASP A 14 -38.96 54.43 2.89
N LEU A 15 -39.70 53.54 3.57
CA LEU A 15 -41.00 53.83 4.16
C LEU A 15 -40.90 54.79 5.36
N ALA A 16 -39.86 54.63 6.19
CA ALA A 16 -39.54 55.57 7.25
C ALA A 16 -39.17 56.95 6.69
N ALA A 17 -38.33 57.00 5.64
CA ALA A 17 -37.96 58.25 4.98
C ALA A 17 -39.18 58.97 4.36
N ALA A 18 -40.16 58.23 3.83
CA ALA A 18 -41.39 58.79 3.27
C ALA A 18 -42.38 59.32 4.31
N THR A 19 -42.36 58.80 5.54
CA THR A 19 -43.27 59.24 6.64
C THR A 19 -42.69 60.37 7.48
N LEU A 20 -41.37 60.58 7.42
CA LEU A 20 -40.64 61.65 8.12
C LEU A 20 -40.77 63.04 7.48
N THR A 21 -41.38 63.16 6.29
CA THR A 21 -41.55 64.42 5.55
C THR A 21 -42.71 65.30 6.05
N GLU A 22 -43.60 64.77 6.89
CA GLU A 22 -44.81 65.48 7.33
C GLU A 22 -44.58 66.44 8.51
N ASP A 23 -43.50 66.32 9.28
CA ASP A 23 -43.13 67.31 10.31
C ASP A 23 -41.61 67.29 10.65
N PRO A 24 -40.79 68.23 10.13
CA PRO A 24 -39.32 68.13 10.14
C PRO A 24 -38.64 68.29 11.52
N ASN A 25 -39.35 68.82 12.52
CA ASN A 25 -38.73 69.36 13.74
C ASN A 25 -39.12 68.62 15.04
N SER A 26 -39.78 67.47 14.95
CA SER A 26 -40.13 66.69 16.15
C SER A 26 -38.91 65.91 16.67
N LEU A 27 -38.61 66.03 17.96
CA LEU A 27 -37.54 65.30 18.65
C LEU A 27 -37.65 63.77 18.46
N GLN A 28 -38.88 63.29 18.30
CA GLN A 28 -39.21 61.89 18.10
C GLN A 28 -38.82 61.38 16.71
N ASN A 29 -38.89 62.23 15.68
CA ASN A 29 -38.45 61.93 14.32
C ASN A 29 -36.92 61.81 14.23
N TYR A 30 -36.17 62.59 15.01
CA TYR A 30 -34.72 62.47 15.09
C TYR A 30 -34.28 61.14 15.75
N ASP A 31 -34.90 60.77 16.88
CA ASP A 31 -34.61 59.52 17.61
C ASP A 31 -34.96 58.27 16.79
N THR A 32 -36.12 58.23 16.13
CA THR A 32 -36.50 57.10 15.26
C THR A 32 -35.55 56.94 14.08
N THR A 33 -35.13 58.03 13.45
CA THR A 33 -34.15 58.02 12.35
C THR A 33 -32.78 57.52 12.81
N GLN A 34 -32.34 57.92 14.01
CA GLN A 34 -31.08 57.45 14.58
C GLN A 34 -31.12 55.95 14.89
N ARG A 35 -32.20 55.46 15.51
CA ARG A 35 -32.38 54.02 15.81
C ARG A 35 -32.42 53.17 14.54
N LEU A 36 -33.08 53.66 13.48
CA LEU A 36 -33.13 52.98 12.19
C LEU A 36 -31.75 52.88 11.53
N LYS A 37 -30.96 53.95 11.59
CA LYS A 37 -29.56 53.93 11.12
C LYS A 37 -28.72 52.92 11.90
N GLN A 38 -28.85 52.90 13.22
CA GLN A 38 -28.14 51.93 14.06
C GLN A 38 -28.54 50.49 13.72
N LEU A 39 -29.84 50.22 13.62
CA LEU A 39 -30.36 48.90 13.24
C LEU A 39 -29.87 48.45 11.87
N LYS A 40 -29.78 49.38 10.89
CA LYS A 40 -29.25 49.09 9.56
C LYS A 40 -27.77 48.69 9.62
N THR A 41 -26.96 49.41 10.38
CA THR A 41 -25.55 49.10 10.60
C THR A 41 -25.36 47.75 11.29
N ASP A 42 -26.08 47.51 12.39
CA ASP A 42 -26.00 46.26 13.16
C ASP A 42 -26.43 45.06 12.31
N TYR A 43 -27.50 45.22 11.53
CA TYR A 43 -27.97 44.19 10.61
C TYR A 43 -26.98 43.91 9.48
N ALA A 44 -26.39 44.95 8.89
CA ALA A 44 -25.37 44.79 7.86
C ALA A 44 -24.13 44.06 8.42
N ALA A 45 -23.70 44.40 9.63
CA ALA A 45 -22.62 43.71 10.32
C ALA A 45 -22.97 42.23 10.57
N ALA A 46 -24.18 41.94 11.07
CA ALA A 46 -24.65 40.57 11.29
C ALA A 46 -24.73 39.75 10.00
N CYS A 47 -25.18 40.34 8.89
CA CYS A 47 -25.19 39.70 7.58
C CYS A 47 -23.78 39.37 7.10
N GLU A 48 -22.84 40.31 7.25
CA GLU A 48 -21.45 40.13 6.84
C GLU A 48 -20.75 39.06 7.69
N ASP A 49 -20.95 39.05 9.01
CA ASP A 49 -20.42 38.02 9.89
C ASP A 49 -21.02 36.64 9.60
N THR A 50 -22.33 36.59 9.33
CA THR A 50 -22.99 35.35 8.90
C THR A 50 -22.41 34.85 7.59
N ARG A 51 -22.17 35.74 6.61
CA ARG A 51 -21.57 35.40 5.32
C ARG A 51 -20.15 34.87 5.49
N LYS A 52 -19.30 35.56 6.26
CA LYS A 52 -17.94 35.09 6.60
C LYS A 52 -17.98 33.72 7.26
N ARG A 53 -18.92 33.51 8.20
CA ARG A 53 -19.07 32.23 8.89
C ARG A 53 -19.49 31.11 7.95
N ILE A 54 -20.41 31.36 7.03
CA ILE A 54 -20.83 30.40 6.00
C ILE A 54 -19.63 30.01 5.13
N VAL A 55 -18.89 30.99 4.59
CA VAL A 55 -17.70 30.73 3.76
C VAL A 55 -16.65 29.90 4.51
N TYR A 56 -16.36 30.28 5.75
CA TYR A 56 -15.42 29.55 6.62
C TYR A 56 -15.85 28.11 6.88
N LEU A 57 -17.13 27.89 7.23
CA LEU A 57 -17.65 26.55 7.51
C LEU A 57 -17.67 25.68 6.25
N THR A 58 -18.08 26.23 5.10
CA THR A 58 -18.09 25.50 3.83
C THR A 58 -16.68 25.08 3.43
N ALA A 59 -15.68 25.97 3.54
CA ALA A 59 -14.30 25.63 3.23
C ALA A 59 -13.73 24.54 4.15
N ASN A 60 -14.06 24.56 5.44
CA ASN A 60 -13.63 23.52 6.38
C ASN A 60 -14.33 22.19 6.15
N LEU A 61 -15.60 22.22 5.80
CA LEU A 61 -16.37 21.02 5.47
C LEU A 61 -15.79 20.34 4.24
N GLU A 62 -15.35 21.11 3.24
CA GLU A 62 -14.69 20.56 2.05
C GLU A 62 -13.34 19.90 2.37
N LYS A 63 -12.52 20.54 3.22
CA LYS A 63 -11.28 19.93 3.73
C LYS A 63 -11.55 18.62 4.46
N ALA A 64 -12.58 18.58 5.30
CA ALA A 64 -12.96 17.38 6.05
C ALA A 64 -13.44 16.25 5.14
N LYS A 65 -14.22 16.57 4.09
CA LYS A 65 -14.62 15.60 3.06
C LYS A 65 -13.43 15.02 2.32
N SER A 66 -12.55 15.87 1.80
CA SER A 66 -11.36 15.44 1.08
C SER A 66 -10.45 14.56 1.95
N PHE A 67 -10.22 14.95 3.21
CA PHE A 67 -9.48 14.10 4.15
C PHE A 67 -10.13 12.73 4.35
N ARG A 68 -11.46 12.70 4.54
CA ARG A 68 -12.20 11.44 4.74
C ARG A 68 -12.12 10.53 3.51
N GLU A 69 -12.34 11.07 2.31
CA GLU A 69 -12.34 10.31 1.06
C GLU A 69 -10.98 9.67 0.78
N VAL A 70 -9.90 10.46 0.90
CA VAL A 70 -8.53 9.96 0.72
C VAL A 70 -8.22 8.89 1.78
N LEU A 71 -8.60 9.12 3.03
CA LEU A 71 -8.36 8.18 4.12
C LEU A 71 -9.12 6.86 3.96
N GLU A 72 -10.38 6.90 3.56
CA GLU A 72 -11.20 5.69 3.33
C GLU A 72 -10.67 4.88 2.15
N SER A 73 -10.30 5.56 1.06
CA SER A 73 -9.68 4.93 -0.11
C SER A 73 -8.36 4.24 0.25
N LEU A 74 -7.45 4.96 0.94
CA LEU A 74 -6.17 4.41 1.39
C LEU A 74 -6.34 3.27 2.39
N ALA A 75 -7.26 3.39 3.35
CA ALA A 75 -7.49 2.36 4.34
C ALA A 75 -8.01 1.06 3.72
N ALA A 76 -8.91 1.17 2.72
CA ALA A 76 -9.42 0.03 1.97
C ALA A 76 -8.31 -0.65 1.16
N TRP A 77 -7.50 0.12 0.44
CA TRP A 77 -6.37 -0.42 -0.32
C TRP A 77 -5.31 -1.04 0.61
N LEU A 78 -4.91 -0.36 1.69
CA LEU A 78 -3.95 -0.90 2.67
C LEU A 78 -4.40 -2.23 3.23
N LEU A 79 -5.67 -2.36 3.62
CA LEU A 79 -6.21 -3.62 4.12
C LEU A 79 -6.11 -4.75 3.08
N ALA A 80 -6.41 -4.45 1.81
CA ALA A 80 -6.32 -5.42 0.73
C ALA A 80 -4.86 -5.81 0.45
N ALA A 81 -3.96 -4.83 0.38
CA ALA A 81 -2.54 -5.01 0.12
C ALA A 81 -1.83 -5.78 1.26
N GLU A 82 -2.12 -5.45 2.52
CA GLU A 82 -1.64 -6.17 3.70
C GLU A 82 -2.11 -7.64 3.67
N ARG A 83 -3.39 -7.89 3.38
CA ARG A 83 -3.92 -9.26 3.25
C ARG A 83 -3.26 -10.04 2.12
N ARG A 84 -3.04 -9.41 0.96
CA ARG A 84 -2.35 -10.05 -0.17
C ARG A 84 -0.89 -10.36 0.20
N PHE A 85 -0.21 -9.44 0.89
CA PHE A 85 1.15 -9.65 1.37
C PHE A 85 1.23 -10.80 2.40
N ASP A 86 0.32 -10.82 3.37
CA ASP A 86 0.28 -11.86 4.42
C ASP A 86 -0.11 -13.24 3.85
N ALA A 87 -0.85 -13.29 2.74
CA ALA A 87 -1.20 -14.52 2.04
C ALA A 87 -0.02 -15.14 1.25
N LEU A 88 1.11 -14.42 1.12
CA LEU A 88 2.37 -14.96 0.62
C LEU A 88 3.13 -15.47 1.86
N PRO A 89 3.03 -16.74 2.27
CA PRO A 89 3.44 -17.86 1.43
C PRO A 89 2.24 -18.75 1.09
N VAL A 90 2.19 -19.15 -0.17
CA VAL A 90 0.94 -19.39 -0.87
C VAL A 90 0.15 -20.59 -0.33
N THR A 91 -1.16 -20.39 -0.36
CA THR A 91 -2.22 -21.40 -0.30
C THR A 91 -1.88 -22.68 -1.09
N ALA A 92 -2.44 -23.81 -0.65
CA ALA A 92 -2.12 -25.17 -1.07
C ALA A 92 -2.08 -25.44 -2.59
N THR A 93 -2.67 -24.58 -3.43
CA THR A 93 -2.76 -24.74 -4.88
C THR A 93 -1.43 -24.53 -5.63
N HIS A 94 -0.54 -23.64 -5.13
CA HIS A 94 0.74 -23.39 -5.79
C HIS A 94 1.85 -24.36 -5.35
N VAL A 95 1.66 -25.03 -4.20
CA VAL A 95 2.57 -26.09 -3.73
C VAL A 95 2.58 -27.28 -4.70
N ALA A 96 1.45 -27.55 -5.37
CA ALA A 96 1.29 -28.65 -6.32
C ALA A 96 2.12 -28.50 -7.61
N LYS A 97 2.58 -27.28 -7.92
CA LYS A 97 3.31 -26.93 -9.15
C LYS A 97 4.83 -26.96 -9.00
N GLY A 98 5.31 -27.21 -7.78
CA GLY A 98 6.73 -27.33 -7.47
C GLY A 98 7.41 -26.01 -7.06
N PRO A 99 8.63 -26.09 -6.52
CA PRO A 99 9.29 -24.97 -5.85
C PRO A 99 9.61 -23.77 -6.76
N ASN A 100 9.94 -24.01 -8.02
CA ASN A 100 10.28 -22.96 -8.98
C ASN A 100 9.08 -22.08 -9.33
N GLU A 101 7.94 -22.69 -9.69
CA GLU A 101 6.72 -21.93 -10.01
C GLU A 101 6.20 -21.16 -8.80
N MET A 102 6.29 -21.76 -7.60
CA MET A 102 5.98 -21.09 -6.34
C MET A 102 6.85 -19.85 -6.12
N TYR A 103 8.16 -19.99 -6.30
CA TYR A 103 9.11 -18.92 -6.10
C TYR A 103 8.87 -17.78 -7.11
N ARG A 104 8.67 -18.08 -8.40
CA ARG A 104 8.37 -17.09 -9.43
C ARG A 104 7.09 -16.33 -9.15
N TYR A 105 6.02 -17.05 -8.78
CA TYR A 105 4.76 -16.43 -8.41
C TYR A 105 4.91 -15.46 -7.24
N GLN A 106 5.62 -15.85 -6.17
CA GLN A 106 5.87 -14.95 -5.05
C GLN A 106 6.66 -13.70 -5.47
N LEU A 107 7.62 -13.85 -6.39
CA LEU A 107 8.41 -12.72 -6.88
C LEU A 107 7.54 -11.74 -7.68
N ASP A 108 6.73 -12.25 -8.60
CA ASP A 108 5.83 -11.45 -9.43
C ASP A 108 4.79 -10.69 -8.57
N GLU A 109 4.17 -11.36 -7.59
CA GLU A 109 3.22 -10.72 -6.66
C GLU A 109 3.87 -9.65 -5.79
N LEU A 110 5.10 -9.87 -5.30
CA LEU A 110 5.82 -8.86 -4.53
C LEU A 110 6.20 -7.65 -5.38
N GLN A 111 6.56 -7.85 -6.65
CA GLN A 111 6.79 -6.76 -7.59
C GLN A 111 5.51 -5.94 -7.80
N GLN A 112 4.38 -6.61 -8.03
CA GLN A 112 3.09 -5.93 -8.19
C GLN A 112 2.68 -5.14 -6.94
N VAL A 113 2.78 -5.75 -5.75
CA VAL A 113 2.50 -5.06 -4.48
C VAL A 113 3.43 -3.85 -4.31
N ASN A 114 4.71 -3.98 -4.63
CA ASN A 114 5.68 -2.90 -4.51
C ASN A 114 5.37 -1.74 -5.47
N GLU A 115 5.01 -2.02 -6.72
CA GLU A 115 4.57 -1.01 -7.69
C GLU A 115 3.31 -0.27 -7.22
N GLU A 116 2.34 -1.01 -6.69
CA GLU A 116 1.13 -0.41 -6.11
C GLU A 116 1.46 0.49 -4.93
N ILE A 117 2.37 0.07 -4.02
CA ILE A 117 2.83 0.89 -2.90
C ILE A 117 3.40 2.22 -3.40
N LEU A 118 4.30 2.18 -4.39
CA LEU A 118 4.90 3.39 -4.97
C LEU A 118 3.84 4.30 -5.60
N SER A 119 2.84 3.74 -6.29
CA SER A 119 1.75 4.52 -6.88
C SER A 119 0.85 5.22 -5.83
N HIS A 120 0.81 4.73 -4.59
CA HIS A 120 -0.01 5.31 -3.50
C HIS A 120 0.76 6.32 -2.62
N GLU A 121 2.07 6.52 -2.81
CA GLU A 121 2.83 7.57 -2.11
C GLU A 121 2.24 8.99 -2.28
N PRO A 122 1.77 9.41 -3.47
CA PRO A 122 1.10 10.71 -3.63
C PRO A 122 -0.17 10.83 -2.78
N ALA A 123 -0.95 9.76 -2.65
CA ALA A 123 -2.16 9.76 -1.83
C ALA A 123 -1.84 9.90 -0.34
N ILE A 124 -0.76 9.28 0.15
CA ILE A 124 -0.27 9.47 1.53
C ILE A 124 0.15 10.93 1.75
N ARG A 125 0.84 11.55 0.79
CA ARG A 125 1.19 12.99 0.86
C ARG A 125 -0.06 13.87 0.90
N GLN A 126 -1.04 13.61 0.03
CA GLN A 126 -2.32 14.32 0.02
C GLN A 126 -3.06 14.16 1.36
N LEU A 127 -3.11 12.94 1.91
CA LEU A 127 -3.73 12.67 3.21
C LEU A 127 -3.10 13.52 4.32
N ARG A 128 -1.77 13.63 4.32
CA ARG A 128 -1.01 14.46 5.26
C ARG A 128 -1.33 15.94 5.11
N GLU A 129 -1.36 16.45 3.88
CA GLU A 129 -1.70 17.84 3.59
C GLU A 129 -3.13 18.18 4.04
N CYS A 130 -4.10 17.36 3.67
CA CYS A 130 -5.50 17.52 4.09
C CYS A 130 -5.64 17.42 5.61
N GLY A 131 -4.99 16.45 6.25
CA GLY A 131 -5.00 16.26 7.70
C GLY A 131 -4.43 17.46 8.45
N ASN A 132 -3.27 17.97 8.03
CA ASN A 132 -2.65 19.16 8.61
C ASN A 132 -3.54 20.41 8.44
N GLY A 133 -4.12 20.59 7.26
CA GLY A 133 -5.03 21.71 6.99
C GLY A 133 -6.32 21.67 7.82
N LEU A 134 -6.82 20.47 8.16
CA LEU A 134 -7.99 20.29 9.00
C LEU A 134 -7.66 20.49 10.49
N MET A 135 -6.48 20.03 10.94
CA MET A 135 -6.03 20.23 12.32
C MET A 135 -5.86 21.71 12.69
N GLN A 136 -5.60 22.60 11.73
CA GLN A 136 -5.50 24.04 11.96
C GLN A 136 -6.85 24.73 12.25
N THR A 137 -7.98 24.11 11.86
CA THR A 137 -9.30 24.74 11.94
C THR A 137 -10.25 24.05 12.92
N CYS A 138 -9.88 22.87 13.40
CA CYS A 138 -10.65 22.05 14.34
C CYS A 138 -10.32 22.34 15.82
N LYS A 139 -11.21 21.90 16.71
CA LYS A 139 -10.98 21.91 18.17
C LYS A 139 -9.96 20.84 18.56
N VAL A 140 -9.27 21.03 19.68
CA VAL A 140 -8.20 20.13 20.18
C VAL A 140 -8.60 18.65 20.18
N THR A 141 -9.81 18.31 20.64
CA THR A 141 -10.29 16.91 20.67
C THR A 141 -10.41 16.27 19.29
N GLU A 142 -10.78 17.05 18.27
CA GLU A 142 -10.86 16.58 16.88
C GLU A 142 -9.47 16.52 16.24
N VAL A 143 -8.58 17.45 16.60
CA VAL A 143 -7.16 17.44 16.18
C VAL A 143 -6.49 16.13 16.59
N ASP A 144 -6.67 15.68 17.83
CA ASP A 144 -6.07 14.43 18.31
C ASP A 144 -6.60 13.20 17.55
N ARG A 145 -7.91 13.18 17.24
CA ARG A 145 -8.54 12.12 16.44
C ARG A 145 -7.98 12.08 15.02
N ILE A 146 -7.87 13.24 14.36
CA ILE A 146 -7.32 13.36 13.01
C ILE A 146 -5.85 12.91 13.00
N ARG A 147 -5.05 13.41 13.94
CA ARG A 147 -3.64 13.04 14.09
C ARG A 147 -3.45 11.55 14.27
N LYS A 148 -4.24 10.92 15.16
CA LYS A 148 -4.15 9.47 15.41
C LYS A 148 -4.42 8.67 14.14
N ARG A 149 -5.48 9.00 13.39
CA ARG A 149 -5.81 8.29 12.14
C ARG A 149 -4.76 8.51 11.05
N LEU A 150 -4.21 9.72 10.95
CA LEU A 150 -3.13 10.03 10.01
C LEU A 150 -1.89 9.20 10.31
N VAL A 151 -1.39 9.26 11.54
CA VAL A 151 -0.19 8.52 11.97
C VAL A 151 -0.37 7.01 11.85
N ASP A 152 -1.54 6.48 12.21
CA ASP A 152 -1.86 5.05 12.04
C ASP A 152 -1.75 4.61 10.58
N THR A 153 -2.34 5.38 9.67
CA THR A 153 -2.31 5.09 8.22
C THR A 153 -0.90 5.21 7.66
N GLU A 154 -0.14 6.22 8.05
CA GLU A 154 1.26 6.41 7.64
C GLU A 154 2.16 5.27 8.14
N ASN A 155 1.99 4.85 9.39
CA ASN A 155 2.75 3.75 9.98
C ASN A 155 2.45 2.41 9.30
N ARG A 156 1.17 2.14 9.01
CA ARG A 156 0.76 0.94 8.28
C ARG A 156 1.35 0.92 6.87
N PHE A 157 1.27 2.03 6.15
CA PHE A 157 1.88 2.18 4.83
C PHE A 157 3.40 1.96 4.87
N ALA A 158 4.11 2.64 5.78
CA ALA A 158 5.56 2.49 5.91
C ALA A 158 5.97 1.08 6.33
N GLY A 159 5.19 0.44 7.20
CA GLY A 159 5.39 -0.95 7.63
C GLY A 159 5.22 -1.93 6.48
N LEU A 160 4.16 -1.78 5.68
CA LEU A 160 3.93 -2.59 4.49
C LEU A 160 5.05 -2.38 3.46
N HIS A 161 5.43 -1.13 3.19
CA HIS A 161 6.52 -0.79 2.27
C HIS A 161 7.83 -1.46 2.68
N THR A 162 8.24 -1.30 3.94
CA THR A 162 9.49 -1.89 4.45
C THR A 162 9.48 -3.42 4.31
N LYS A 163 8.40 -4.08 4.77
CA LYS A 163 8.26 -5.54 4.67
C LYS A 163 8.30 -6.03 3.22
N CYS A 164 7.60 -5.34 2.32
CA CYS A 164 7.54 -5.69 0.90
C CYS A 164 8.91 -5.53 0.25
N THR A 165 9.57 -4.39 0.43
CA THR A 165 10.88 -4.11 -0.14
C THR A 165 11.96 -5.06 0.40
N ASP A 166 11.96 -5.34 1.71
CA ASP A 166 12.94 -6.26 2.31
C ASP A 166 12.75 -7.68 1.77
N ARG A 167 11.51 -8.18 1.71
CA ARG A 167 11.24 -9.51 1.15
C ARG A 167 11.57 -9.60 -0.33
N LEU A 168 11.19 -8.59 -1.12
CA LEU A 168 11.50 -8.51 -2.55
C LEU A 168 13.02 -8.50 -2.76
N ARG A 169 13.77 -7.73 -1.97
CA ARG A 169 15.24 -7.70 -2.00
C ARG A 169 15.83 -9.07 -1.71
N CYS A 170 15.38 -9.74 -0.64
CA CYS A 170 15.83 -11.09 -0.29
C CYS A 170 15.58 -12.06 -1.44
N MET A 171 14.37 -12.08 -2.00
CA MET A 171 14.06 -12.96 -3.12
C MET A 171 14.92 -12.65 -4.35
N LEU A 172 15.00 -11.40 -4.79
CA LEU A 172 15.86 -11.01 -5.91
C LEU A 172 17.33 -11.39 -5.69
N SER A 173 17.85 -11.32 -4.45
CA SER A 173 19.22 -11.75 -4.14
C SER A 173 19.42 -13.27 -4.24
N CYS A 174 18.35 -14.06 -4.11
CA CYS A 174 18.38 -15.51 -4.23
C CYS A 174 18.21 -16.00 -5.67
N GLN A 175 17.63 -15.18 -6.54
CA GLN A 175 17.41 -15.48 -7.95
C GLN A 175 18.60 -16.18 -8.63
N PRO A 176 19.84 -15.67 -8.57
CA PRO A 176 20.96 -16.31 -9.25
C PRO A 176 21.26 -17.72 -8.73
N GLU A 177 21.07 -17.96 -7.43
CA GLU A 177 21.29 -19.29 -6.84
C GLU A 177 20.15 -20.25 -7.18
N VAL A 178 18.90 -19.75 -7.29
CA VAL A 178 17.77 -20.52 -7.81
C VAL A 178 18.01 -20.94 -9.26
N ASP A 179 18.44 -20.00 -10.11
CA ASP A 179 18.75 -20.27 -11.51
C ASP A 179 19.91 -21.28 -11.63
N HIS A 180 20.96 -21.14 -10.81
CA HIS A 180 22.08 -22.08 -10.73
C HIS A 180 21.64 -23.49 -10.32
N VAL A 181 20.76 -23.61 -9.32
CA VAL A 181 20.20 -24.90 -8.88
C VAL A 181 19.39 -25.54 -9.99
N LEU A 182 18.52 -24.78 -10.67
CA LEU A 182 17.72 -25.28 -11.78
C LEU A 182 18.58 -25.76 -12.95
N GLU A 183 19.60 -24.98 -13.31
CA GLU A 183 20.57 -25.35 -14.35
C GLU A 183 21.37 -26.59 -13.94
N SER A 184 21.82 -26.67 -12.68
CA SER A 184 22.54 -27.83 -12.17
C SER A 184 21.69 -29.09 -12.17
N VAL A 185 20.39 -28.99 -11.85
CA VAL A 185 19.44 -30.12 -11.92
C VAL A 185 19.24 -30.56 -13.37
N TYR A 186 19.04 -29.61 -14.28
CA TYR A 186 18.92 -29.91 -15.72
C TYR A 186 20.17 -30.62 -16.24
N ASN A 187 21.35 -30.11 -15.89
CA ASN A 187 22.66 -30.64 -16.29
C ASN A 187 23.03 -31.97 -15.64
N LEU A 188 22.30 -32.42 -14.60
CA LEU A 188 22.46 -33.75 -13.99
C LEU A 188 21.71 -34.84 -14.76
N SER A 189 20.70 -34.49 -15.55
CA SER A 189 19.85 -35.46 -16.25
C SER A 189 20.65 -36.41 -17.15
N PHE A 190 21.51 -35.86 -18.02
CA PHE A 190 22.27 -36.66 -18.97
C PHE A 190 23.34 -37.54 -18.31
N PRO A 191 24.22 -37.02 -17.40
CA PRO A 191 25.19 -37.87 -16.72
C PRO A 191 24.56 -38.96 -15.84
N LEU A 192 23.38 -38.70 -15.26
CA LEU A 192 22.65 -39.73 -14.51
C LEU A 192 22.16 -40.83 -15.44
N GLN A 193 21.56 -40.47 -16.57
CA GLN A 193 21.12 -41.42 -17.58
C GLN A 193 22.28 -42.24 -18.15
N ASP A 194 23.43 -41.61 -18.41
CA ASP A 194 24.65 -42.28 -18.85
C ASP A 194 25.14 -43.29 -17.81
N ALA A 195 25.25 -42.87 -16.54
CA ALA A 195 25.63 -43.76 -15.44
C ALA A 195 24.66 -44.93 -15.25
N GLU A 196 23.35 -44.69 -15.39
CA GLU A 196 22.33 -45.76 -15.37
C GLU A 196 22.53 -46.76 -16.52
N SER A 197 22.86 -46.27 -17.72
CA SER A 197 23.12 -47.12 -18.87
C SER A 197 24.37 -47.98 -18.68
N LEU A 198 25.45 -47.41 -18.14
CA LEU A 198 26.68 -48.13 -17.78
C LEU A 198 26.41 -49.16 -16.67
N ALA A 199 25.57 -48.83 -15.69
CA ALA A 199 25.16 -49.75 -14.64
C ALA A 199 24.32 -50.92 -15.18
N ALA A 200 23.44 -50.67 -16.15
CA ALA A 200 22.68 -51.75 -16.81
C ALA A 200 23.57 -52.70 -17.61
N GLN A 201 24.62 -52.16 -18.27
CA GLN A 201 25.60 -52.95 -19.01
C GLN A 201 26.42 -53.88 -18.10
N LEU A 202 26.70 -53.49 -16.86
CA LEU A 202 27.35 -54.36 -15.87
C LEU A 202 26.58 -55.66 -15.63
N GLY A 203 25.25 -55.64 -15.71
CA GLY A 203 24.41 -56.84 -15.59
C GLY A 203 24.48 -57.79 -16.78
N HIS A 204 25.02 -57.34 -17.93
CA HIS A 204 25.06 -58.08 -19.19
C HIS A 204 26.49 -58.46 -19.62
N ALA A 205 27.50 -58.19 -18.78
CA ALA A 205 28.89 -58.43 -19.09
C ALA A 205 29.20 -59.95 -19.22
N PRO A 206 29.74 -60.42 -20.35
CA PRO A 206 29.97 -61.85 -20.61
C PRO A 206 31.26 -62.41 -19.99
N ASP A 207 32.23 -61.56 -19.65
CA ASP A 207 33.52 -61.97 -19.07
C ASP A 207 34.01 -61.00 -17.96
N HIS A 208 34.99 -61.45 -17.16
CA HIS A 208 35.54 -60.69 -16.03
C HIS A 208 36.34 -59.44 -16.47
N GLN A 209 36.90 -59.42 -17.69
CA GLN A 209 37.71 -58.30 -18.17
C GLN A 209 36.79 -57.12 -18.56
N GLN A 210 35.75 -57.40 -19.34
CA GLN A 210 34.70 -56.44 -19.70
C GLN A 210 33.97 -55.93 -18.46
N TRP A 211 33.74 -56.80 -17.46
CA TRP A 211 33.19 -56.38 -16.17
C TRP A 211 34.09 -55.36 -15.45
N GLY A 212 35.41 -55.60 -15.41
CA GLY A 212 36.38 -54.66 -14.85
C GLY A 212 36.41 -53.32 -15.58
N ASP A 213 36.39 -53.33 -16.91
CA ASP A 213 36.40 -52.13 -17.74
C ASP A 213 35.11 -51.30 -17.61
N SER A 214 33.94 -51.96 -17.53
CA SER A 214 32.66 -51.31 -17.27
C SER A 214 32.59 -50.69 -15.86
N ILE A 215 33.16 -51.35 -14.84
CA ILE A 215 33.24 -50.78 -13.48
C ILE A 215 34.15 -49.55 -13.46
N ASN A 216 35.31 -49.63 -14.13
CA ASN A 216 36.22 -48.50 -14.26
C ASN A 216 35.53 -47.32 -14.94
N SER A 217 34.76 -47.58 -15.99
CA SER A 217 34.03 -46.55 -16.75
C SER A 217 32.91 -45.91 -15.93
N LEU A 218 32.08 -46.71 -15.25
CA LEU A 218 31.03 -46.20 -14.36
C LEU A 218 31.62 -45.38 -13.20
N ARG A 219 32.71 -45.87 -12.58
CA ARG A 219 33.43 -45.11 -11.55
C ARG A 219 33.95 -43.78 -12.10
N GLY A 220 34.51 -43.77 -13.31
CA GLY A 220 34.94 -42.56 -13.99
C GLY A 220 33.80 -41.55 -14.14
N SER A 221 32.66 -41.98 -14.68
CA SER A 221 31.45 -41.16 -14.85
C SER A 221 30.95 -40.61 -13.50
N VAL A 222 30.84 -41.45 -12.46
CA VAL A 222 30.41 -41.00 -11.12
C VAL A 222 31.35 -39.97 -10.51
N GLU A 223 32.67 -40.20 -10.59
CA GLU A 223 33.68 -39.34 -9.97
C GLU A 223 33.88 -38.01 -10.71
N GLN A 224 33.89 -38.06 -12.04
CA GLN A 224 34.26 -36.91 -12.88
C GLN A 224 33.04 -36.06 -13.26
N GLU A 225 31.87 -36.66 -13.47
CA GLU A 225 30.67 -35.95 -13.91
C GLU A 225 29.70 -35.72 -12.75
N LEU A 226 29.26 -36.78 -12.07
CA LEU A 226 28.16 -36.69 -11.10
C LEU A 226 28.58 -36.02 -9.79
N ARG A 227 29.70 -36.43 -9.20
CA ARG A 227 30.17 -35.91 -7.91
C ARG A 227 30.37 -34.38 -7.89
N PRO A 228 31.05 -33.73 -8.84
CA PRO A 228 31.20 -32.28 -8.81
C PRO A 228 29.86 -31.55 -9.01
N ARG A 229 28.98 -32.06 -9.87
CA ARG A 229 27.65 -31.47 -10.10
C ARG A 229 26.77 -31.56 -8.86
N VAL A 230 26.75 -32.70 -8.16
CA VAL A 230 26.02 -32.86 -6.89
C VAL A 230 26.59 -31.94 -5.79
N LYS A 231 27.91 -31.74 -5.74
CA LYS A 231 28.52 -30.76 -4.81
C LYS A 231 28.09 -29.33 -5.13
N SER A 232 28.08 -28.96 -6.41
CA SER A 232 27.62 -27.65 -6.88
C SER A 232 26.15 -27.40 -6.52
N LEU A 233 25.28 -28.38 -6.77
CA LEU A 233 23.86 -28.34 -6.40
C LEU A 233 23.67 -28.14 -4.90
N ARG A 234 24.39 -28.91 -4.07
CA ARG A 234 24.35 -28.78 -2.60
C ARG A 234 24.75 -27.38 -2.15
N SER A 235 25.83 -26.83 -2.70
CA SER A 235 26.30 -25.48 -2.39
C SER A 235 25.26 -24.41 -2.74
N GLY A 236 24.62 -24.52 -3.91
CA GLY A 236 23.52 -23.63 -4.29
C GLY A 236 22.34 -23.68 -3.33
N LEU A 237 21.92 -24.89 -2.92
CA LEU A 237 20.84 -25.07 -1.95
C LEU A 237 21.19 -24.48 -0.57
N GLU A 238 22.41 -24.69 -0.08
CA GLU A 238 22.89 -24.12 1.19
C GLU A 238 22.87 -22.58 1.17
N LYS A 239 23.22 -21.96 0.04
CA LYS A 239 23.15 -20.51 -0.10
C LYS A 239 21.71 -19.99 -0.14
N ILE A 240 20.80 -20.67 -0.83
CA ILE A 240 19.37 -20.32 -0.82
C ILE A 240 18.82 -20.38 0.61
N GLU A 241 19.16 -21.42 1.38
CA GLU A 241 18.77 -21.56 2.79
C GLU A 241 19.34 -20.44 3.67
N CYS A 242 20.53 -19.94 3.38
CA CYS A 242 21.12 -18.81 4.10
C CYS A 242 20.46 -17.46 3.74
N LEU A 243 20.10 -17.28 2.47
CA LEU A 243 19.61 -16.00 1.96
C LEU A 243 18.10 -15.80 2.18
N LEU A 244 17.31 -16.88 2.23
CA LEU A 244 15.88 -16.81 2.47
C LEU A 244 15.54 -17.14 3.92
N PRO A 245 14.80 -16.26 4.61
CA PRO A 245 14.22 -16.61 5.90
C PRO A 245 13.37 -17.87 5.76
N ARG A 246 13.51 -18.82 6.69
CA ARG A 246 12.71 -20.06 6.74
C ARG A 246 11.20 -19.81 6.56
N ALA A 247 10.69 -18.67 7.03
CA ALA A 247 9.28 -18.27 6.87
C ALA A 247 8.84 -18.01 5.42
N ALA A 248 9.75 -17.67 4.50
CA ALA A 248 9.43 -17.47 3.08
C ALA A 248 9.16 -18.79 2.33
N PHE A 249 9.74 -19.90 2.81
CA PHE A 249 9.65 -21.24 2.20
C PHE A 249 8.79 -22.22 3.00
N LEU A 250 8.71 -22.09 4.33
CA LEU A 250 7.99 -23.00 5.23
C LEU A 250 6.56 -22.57 5.57
N GLY A 251 5.97 -21.63 4.83
CA GLY A 251 4.51 -21.47 4.83
C GLY A 251 3.77 -22.65 4.18
N LEU A 252 4.34 -23.85 4.22
CA LEU A 252 3.55 -25.06 4.06
C LEU A 252 2.61 -25.12 5.27
N PRO A 253 1.29 -25.27 5.07
CA PRO A 253 0.39 -25.44 6.19
C PRO A 253 0.94 -26.57 7.06
N ALA A 254 1.06 -26.30 8.36
CA ALA A 254 1.31 -27.36 9.32
C ALA A 254 0.29 -28.46 9.00
N GLY A 255 0.78 -29.63 8.59
CA GLY A 255 -0.08 -30.76 8.26
C GLY A 255 -1.00 -31.08 9.45
N PRO A 256 -2.17 -31.69 9.19
CA PRO A 256 -3.11 -32.06 10.24
C PRO A 256 -2.46 -32.92 11.34
#